data_AF-A0A2V8X9P7-F1
#
_entry.id   AF-A0A2V8X9P7-F1
#
_cell.length_a   1.000
_cell.length_b   1.000
_cell.length_c   1.000
_cell.angle_alpha   90.00
_cell.angle_beta   90.00
_cell.angle_gamma   90.00
#
_symmetry.space_group_name_H-M   'P 1'
#
loop_
_entity.id
_entity.type
_entity.pdbx_description
1 polymer ?
#
loop_
_entity_poly.entity_id
_entity_poly.type
_entity_poly.pdbx_seq_one_letter_code
_entity_poly.pdbx_strand_id
1 'polypeptide(L)'
;MLLIVLSPLLLVVLVLLVLALPFLLAYRFLLRLVFEILAAAKGRRMLFVYSRSPVWQDYVERNWLPRLADHAMVLNWSDRASWKGRWSFAVWVFRHWAPRDNFNPMAIVFPPFRPAKRVGCYYAFRDWKHGNQQALQDAEKQLFTYLSELRRSSA
;
A
#
# COMPACT_ATOMS: atom_id res chain seq x y z
N MET A 1 -15.91 40.12 10.39
CA MET A 1 -14.56 40.74 10.39
C MET A 1 -13.45 39.72 10.13
N LEU A 2 -13.27 38.67 10.95
CA LEU A 2 -12.22 37.65 10.75
C LEU A 2 -12.24 36.98 9.36
N LEU A 3 -13.41 36.58 8.86
CA LEU A 3 -13.57 35.97 7.53
C LEU A 3 -13.20 36.92 6.37
N ILE A 4 -13.42 38.22 6.54
CA ILE A 4 -13.07 39.25 5.53
C ILE A 4 -11.55 39.43 5.51
N VAL A 5 -10.92 39.48 6.68
CA VAL A 5 -9.45 39.57 6.82
C VAL A 5 -8.74 38.32 6.28
N LEU A 6 -9.33 37.13 6.47
CA LEU A 6 -8.77 35.87 5.96
C LEU A 6 -9.09 35.60 4.47
N SER A 7 -10.03 36.34 3.87
CA SER A 7 -10.48 36.13 2.49
C SER A 7 -9.37 36.15 1.41
N PRO A 8 -8.38 37.07 1.41
CA PRO A 8 -7.29 37.02 0.43
C PRO A 8 -6.40 35.78 0.61
N LEU A 9 -6.15 35.36 1.85
CA LEU A 9 -5.38 34.14 2.13
C LEU A 9 -6.12 32.89 1.66
N LEU A 10 -7.43 32.80 1.91
CA LEU A 10 -8.27 31.70 1.44
C LEU A 10 -8.30 31.65 -0.09
N LEU A 11 -8.36 32.80 -0.76
CA LEU A 11 -8.33 32.87 -2.22
C LEU A 11 -7.00 32.35 -2.78
N VAL A 12 -5.86 32.76 -2.20
CA VAL A 12 -4.54 32.26 -2.60
C VAL A 12 -4.43 30.75 -2.40
N VAL A 13 -4.87 30.23 -1.24
CA VAL A 13 -4.88 28.78 -0.98
C VAL A 13 -5.77 28.05 -1.98
N LEU A 14 -6.95 28.59 -2.30
CA LEU A 14 -7.86 27.99 -3.27
C LEU A 14 -7.23 27.94 -4.67
N VAL A 15 -6.61 29.04 -5.13
CA VAL A 15 -5.90 29.08 -6.42
C VAL A 15 -4.78 28.05 -6.46
N LEU A 16 -3.96 27.95 -5.40
CA LEU A 16 -2.91 26.95 -5.31
C LEU A 16 -3.47 25.52 -5.34
N LEU A 17 -4.60 25.25 -4.68
CA LEU A 17 -5.26 23.94 -4.72
C LEU A 17 -5.80 23.62 -6.11
N VAL A 18 -6.46 24.57 -6.78
CA VAL A 18 -6.98 24.40 -8.13
C VAL A 18 -5.85 24.13 -9.13
N LEU A 19 -4.71 24.79 -8.97
CA LEU A 19 -3.54 24.56 -9.81
C LEU A 19 -2.85 23.23 -9.46
N ALA A 20 -2.72 22.85 -8.19
CA ALA A 20 -2.00 21.65 -7.77
C ALA A 20 -2.78 20.34 -7.97
N LEU A 21 -4.11 20.36 -7.77
CA LEU A 21 -4.97 19.19 -7.87
C LEU A 21 -4.84 18.42 -9.20
N PRO A 22 -4.87 19.05 -10.40
CA PRO A 22 -4.72 18.31 -11.65
C PRO A 22 -3.36 17.61 -11.74
N PHE A 23 -2.27 18.22 -11.25
CA PHE A 23 -0.96 17.56 -11.23
C PHE A 23 -0.94 16.35 -10.28
N LEU A 24 -1.57 16.45 -9.11
CA LEU A 24 -1.68 15.33 -8.17
C LEU A 24 -2.50 14.16 -8.75
N LEU A 25 -3.62 14.48 -9.41
CA LEU A 25 -4.46 13.48 -10.06
C LEU A 25 -3.75 12.85 -11.26
N ALA A 26 -3.07 13.65 -12.09
CA ALA A 26 -2.27 13.18 -13.21
C ALA A 26 -1.12 12.28 -12.74
N TYR A 27 -0.39 12.66 -11.69
CA TYR A 27 0.68 11.84 -11.11
C TYR A 27 0.15 10.49 -10.63
N ARG A 28 -0.98 10.49 -9.89
CA ARG A 28 -1.62 9.25 -9.43
C ARG A 28 -2.08 8.37 -10.59
N PHE A 29 -2.66 8.97 -11.62
CA PHE A 29 -3.10 8.26 -12.82
C PHE A 29 -1.92 7.65 -13.58
N LEU A 30 -0.87 8.43 -13.84
CA LEU A 30 0.34 7.98 -14.51
C LEU A 30 1.02 6.85 -13.73
N LEU A 31 1.18 6.98 -12.42
CA LEU A 31 1.78 5.93 -11.61
C LEU A 31 0.92 4.66 -11.61
N ARG A 32 -0.41 4.80 -11.64
CA ARG A 32 -1.32 3.65 -11.79
C ARG A 32 -1.19 2.99 -13.17
N LEU A 33 -1.07 3.77 -14.24
CA LEU A 33 -0.86 3.23 -15.59
C LEU A 33 0.48 2.47 -15.68
N VAL A 34 1.55 3.08 -15.17
CA VAL A 34 2.87 2.42 -15.09
C VAL A 34 2.80 1.14 -14.26
N PHE A 35 2.01 1.12 -13.18
CA PHE A 35 1.76 -0.10 -12.41
C PHE A 35 1.07 -1.20 -13.21
N GLU A 36 0.01 -0.86 -13.96
CA GLU A 36 -0.68 -1.86 -14.78
C GLU A 36 0.28 -2.47 -15.83
N ILE A 37 1.15 -1.65 -16.43
CA ILE A 37 2.10 -2.09 -17.46
C ILE A 37 3.25 -2.92 -16.87
N LEU A 38 3.90 -2.44 -15.80
CA LEU A 38 5.14 -3.04 -15.31
C LEU A 38 4.93 -4.21 -14.35
N ALA A 39 3.84 -4.21 -13.58
CA ALA A 39 3.57 -5.19 -12.54
C ALA A 39 2.32 -6.03 -12.86
N ALA A 40 1.18 -5.38 -13.13
CA ALA A 40 -0.08 -6.12 -13.32
C ALA A 40 -0.04 -7.03 -14.56
N ALA A 41 0.59 -6.59 -15.66
CA ALA A 41 0.82 -7.41 -16.85
C ALA A 41 1.65 -8.67 -16.57
N LYS A 42 2.45 -8.68 -15.49
CA LYS A 42 3.23 -9.84 -15.02
C LYS A 42 2.52 -10.63 -13.93
N GLY A 43 1.21 -10.42 -13.73
CA GLY A 43 0.41 -11.06 -12.68
C GLY A 43 0.60 -10.46 -11.27
N ARG A 44 1.45 -9.44 -11.12
CA ARG A 44 1.75 -8.81 -9.83
C ARG A 44 0.79 -7.65 -9.57
N ARG A 45 -0.36 -7.95 -8.97
CA ARG A 45 -1.41 -6.96 -8.64
C ARG A 45 -1.42 -6.58 -7.15
N MET A 46 -0.39 -6.95 -6.41
CA MET A 46 -0.23 -6.61 -5.00
C MET A 46 1.17 -6.04 -4.72
N LEU A 47 1.27 -5.14 -3.76
CA LEU A 47 2.51 -4.78 -3.08
C LEU A 47 2.39 -5.25 -1.64
N PHE A 48 3.29 -6.10 -1.19
CA PHE A 48 3.37 -6.54 0.20
C PHE A 48 4.62 -5.97 0.85
N VAL A 49 4.45 -5.30 1.99
CA VAL A 49 5.54 -4.72 2.77
C VAL A 49 5.54 -5.34 4.17
N TYR A 50 6.71 -5.75 4.63
CA TYR A 50 6.93 -6.24 5.99
C TYR A 50 8.32 -5.84 6.46
N SER A 51 8.69 -6.18 7.70
CA SER A 51 10.04 -5.97 8.22
C SER A 51 10.54 -7.21 8.95
N ARG A 52 11.86 -7.28 9.16
CA ARG A 52 12.51 -8.26 10.05
C ARG A 52 12.23 -7.95 11.52
N SER A 53 10.99 -8.19 11.95
CA SER A 53 10.54 -8.06 13.33
C SER A 53 10.31 -9.45 13.92
N PRO A 54 10.78 -9.72 15.15
CA PRO A 54 10.54 -11.01 15.80
C PRO A 54 9.05 -11.30 16.04
N VAL A 55 8.19 -10.27 15.98
CA VAL A 55 6.74 -10.43 16.19
C VAL A 55 6.04 -11.08 15.00
N TRP A 56 6.49 -10.84 13.77
CA TRP A 56 5.76 -11.29 12.58
C TRP A 56 6.62 -11.91 11.50
N GLN A 57 7.95 -11.75 11.50
CA GLN A 57 8.82 -12.20 10.42
C GLN A 57 8.63 -13.69 10.14
N ASP A 58 8.84 -14.54 11.15
CA ASP A 58 8.73 -15.99 10.99
C ASP A 58 7.35 -16.41 10.49
N TYR A 59 6.30 -15.79 11.03
CA TYR A 59 4.93 -16.09 10.64
C TYR A 59 4.66 -15.68 9.19
N VAL A 60 5.04 -14.47 8.80
CA VAL A 60 4.84 -13.93 7.45
C VAL A 60 5.64 -14.74 6.42
N GLU A 61 6.90 -15.04 6.70
CA GLU A 61 7.78 -15.77 5.77
C GLU A 61 7.33 -17.22 5.57
N ARG A 62 6.80 -17.87 6.61
CA ARG A 62 6.32 -19.25 6.51
C ARG A 62 4.91 -19.37 5.94
N ASN A 63 3.99 -18.47 6.32
CA ASN A 63 2.56 -18.64 6.04
C ASN A 63 2.05 -17.76 4.89
N TRP A 64 2.62 -16.56 4.71
CA TRP A 64 2.09 -15.57 3.76
C TRP A 64 2.94 -15.50 2.49
N LEU A 65 4.25 -15.32 2.59
CA LEU A 65 5.12 -15.12 1.42
C LEU A 65 4.99 -16.22 0.35
N PRO A 66 4.96 -17.52 0.67
CA PRO A 66 4.83 -18.57 -0.35
C PRO A 66 3.54 -18.46 -1.18
N ARG A 67 2.48 -17.88 -0.61
CA ARG A 67 1.17 -17.71 -1.27
C ARG A 67 1.09 -16.39 -2.03
N LEU A 68 1.87 -15.39 -1.62
CA LEU A 68 1.84 -14.03 -2.17
C LEU A 68 2.89 -13.80 -3.25
N ALA A 69 4.03 -14.47 -3.22
CA ALA A 69 5.23 -14.15 -4.01
C ALA A 69 4.97 -14.00 -5.51
N ASP A 70 4.14 -14.87 -6.09
CA ASP A 70 3.83 -14.84 -7.53
C ASP A 70 2.91 -13.68 -7.93
N HIS A 71 2.15 -13.13 -6.97
CA HIS A 71 1.16 -12.09 -7.19
C HIS A 71 1.54 -10.73 -6.59
N ALA A 72 2.64 -10.67 -5.85
CA ALA A 72 3.03 -9.50 -5.08
C ALA A 72 4.46 -9.06 -5.41
N MET A 73 4.66 -7.75 -5.54
CA MET A 73 5.97 -7.16 -5.29
C MET A 73 6.20 -7.15 -3.78
N VAL A 74 7.28 -7.75 -3.31
CA VAL A 74 7.59 -7.84 -1.87
C VAL A 74 8.67 -6.84 -1.51
N LEU A 75 8.46 -6.06 -0.45
CA LEU A 75 9.43 -5.13 0.11
C LEU A 75 9.68 -5.47 1.59
N ASN A 76 10.96 -5.64 1.94
CA ASN A 76 11.37 -5.71 3.34
C ASN A 76 11.87 -4.34 3.81
N TRP A 77 11.13 -3.70 4.71
CA TRP A 77 11.41 -2.40 5.28
C TRP A 77 12.71 -2.34 6.09
N SER A 78 13.17 -3.49 6.62
CA SER A 78 14.48 -3.56 7.27
C SER A 78 15.62 -3.33 6.29
N ASP A 79 15.40 -3.55 4.99
CA ASP A 79 16.39 -3.38 3.93
C ASP A 79 16.27 -2.00 3.25
N ARG A 80 15.47 -1.08 3.79
CA ARG A 80 15.21 0.23 3.17
C ARG A 80 16.45 1.08 2.89
N ALA A 81 17.53 0.85 3.62
CA ALA A 81 18.81 1.54 3.41
C ALA A 81 19.49 1.09 2.11
N SER A 82 19.29 -0.16 1.68
CA SER A 82 19.84 -0.70 0.43
C SER A 82 18.89 -0.58 -0.75
N TRP A 83 17.63 -0.19 -0.51
CA TRP A 83 16.72 0.12 -1.59
C TRP A 83 17.36 1.17 -2.49
N LYS A 84 17.37 0.94 -3.80
CA LYS A 84 17.80 1.92 -4.81
C LYS A 84 16.90 3.18 -4.87
N GLY A 85 16.10 3.41 -3.82
CA GLY A 85 15.37 4.61 -3.45
C GLY A 85 14.51 5.14 -4.58
N ARG A 86 15.10 6.08 -5.33
CA ARG A 86 14.50 6.78 -6.46
C ARG A 86 14.36 5.95 -7.73
N TRP A 87 14.94 4.76 -7.82
CA TRP A 87 14.90 3.94 -9.05
C TRP A 87 14.11 2.64 -8.92
N SER A 88 13.67 2.29 -7.71
CA SER A 88 12.87 1.07 -7.53
C SER A 88 11.39 1.39 -7.72
N PHE A 89 10.80 0.81 -8.77
CA PHE A 89 9.37 0.94 -9.06
C PHE A 89 8.49 0.54 -7.87
N ALA A 90 8.79 -0.58 -7.20
CA ALA A 90 8.06 -1.02 -6.01
C ALA A 90 8.13 0.00 -4.86
N VAL A 91 9.27 0.70 -4.71
CA VAL A 91 9.44 1.75 -3.69
C VAL A 91 8.63 3.00 -4.03
N TRP A 92 8.51 3.36 -5.31
CA TRP A 92 7.62 4.45 -5.72
C TRP A 92 6.15 4.14 -5.41
N VAL A 93 5.71 2.93 -5.74
CA VAL A 93 4.36 2.46 -5.41
C VAL A 93 4.16 2.47 -3.90
N PHE A 94 5.12 1.94 -3.13
CA PHE A 94 5.08 2.00 -1.67
C PHE A 94 4.89 3.43 -1.16
N ARG A 95 5.77 4.36 -1.56
CA ARG A 95 5.74 5.76 -1.08
C ARG A 95 4.46 6.51 -1.46
N HIS A 96 3.81 6.14 -2.55
CA HIS A 96 2.59 6.80 -2.98
C HIS A 96 1.33 6.26 -2.29
N TRP A 97 1.22 4.94 -2.08
CA TRP A 97 0.00 4.32 -1.56
C TRP A 97 0.05 3.92 -0.08
N ALA A 98 1.23 3.75 0.50
CA ALA A 98 1.35 3.42 1.91
C ALA A 98 1.03 4.61 2.81
N PRO A 99 0.41 4.40 3.99
CA PRO A 99 0.36 5.43 5.02
C PRO A 99 1.77 5.71 5.58
N ARG A 100 1.89 6.80 6.35
CA ARG A 100 3.17 7.21 6.94
C ARG A 100 3.63 6.31 8.09
N ASP A 101 2.70 5.65 8.76
CA ASP A 101 2.92 4.79 9.93
C ASP A 101 2.11 3.49 9.83
N ASN A 102 2.34 2.57 10.79
CA ASN A 102 1.56 1.34 10.98
C ASN A 102 1.39 0.45 9.73
N PHE A 103 2.31 0.59 8.76
CA PHE A 103 2.28 -0.13 7.48
C PHE A 103 3.03 -1.46 7.51
N ASN A 104 3.65 -1.85 8.62
CA ASN A 104 4.41 -3.10 8.72
C ASN A 104 3.71 -4.10 9.64
N PRO A 105 3.27 -5.27 9.17
CA PRO A 105 3.11 -5.67 7.77
C PRO A 105 1.86 -5.04 7.13
N MET A 106 1.84 -4.93 5.79
CA MET A 106 0.67 -4.46 5.04
C MET A 106 0.69 -4.99 3.60
N ALA A 107 -0.49 -5.25 3.06
CA ALA A 107 -0.69 -5.44 1.63
C ALA A 107 -1.43 -4.23 1.03
N ILE A 108 -1.01 -3.82 -0.17
CA ILE A 108 -1.72 -2.89 -1.04
C ILE A 108 -2.13 -3.67 -2.29
N VAL A 109 -3.43 -3.74 -2.53
CA VAL A 109 -4.03 -4.51 -3.62
C VAL A 109 -4.50 -3.55 -4.70
N PHE A 110 -4.23 -3.89 -5.96
CA PHE A 110 -4.58 -3.09 -7.13
C PHE A 110 -5.53 -3.88 -8.03
N PRO A 111 -6.85 -3.90 -7.73
CA PRO A 111 -7.81 -4.58 -8.57
C PRO A 111 -7.97 -3.84 -9.92
N PRO A 112 -8.20 -4.55 -11.04
CA PRO A 112 -8.35 -3.93 -12.35
C PRO A 112 -9.43 -2.84 -12.32
N PHE A 113 -9.09 -1.64 -12.82
CA PHE A 113 -10.00 -0.50 -12.94
C PHE A 113 -10.71 -0.04 -11.65
N ARG A 114 -10.23 -0.48 -10.48
CA ARG A 114 -10.79 -0.10 -9.18
C ARG A 114 -9.74 0.58 -8.29
N PRO A 115 -10.18 1.39 -7.30
CA PRO A 115 -9.27 1.98 -6.31
C PRO A 115 -8.43 0.93 -5.61
N ALA A 116 -7.21 1.30 -5.24
CA ALA A 116 -6.33 0.44 -4.47
C ALA A 116 -6.92 0.19 -3.08
N LYS A 117 -6.85 -1.06 -2.62
CA LYS A 117 -7.31 -1.47 -1.28
C LYS A 117 -6.08 -1.73 -0.41
N ARG A 118 -6.19 -1.53 0.90
CA ARG A 118 -5.11 -1.79 1.87
C ARG A 118 -5.57 -2.78 2.92
N VAL A 119 -4.68 -3.65 3.33
CA VAL A 119 -4.83 -4.55 4.49
C VAL A 119 -3.63 -4.31 5.39
N GLY A 120 -3.82 -3.53 6.46
CA GLY A 120 -2.79 -3.24 7.44
C GLY A 120 -2.84 -4.24 8.59
N CYS A 121 -1.71 -4.87 8.89
CA CYS A 121 -1.63 -5.96 9.86
C CYS A 121 -0.86 -5.58 11.13
N TYR A 122 -0.35 -4.35 11.24
CA TYR A 122 0.44 -3.92 12.41
C TYR A 122 -0.29 -4.13 13.73
N TYR A 123 -1.51 -3.59 13.85
CA TYR A 123 -2.31 -3.74 15.07
C TYR A 123 -2.76 -5.18 15.30
N ALA A 124 -3.04 -5.92 14.23
CA ALA A 124 -3.39 -7.33 14.32
C ALA A 124 -2.24 -8.18 14.92
N PHE A 125 -1.00 -7.95 14.49
CA PHE A 125 0.17 -8.60 15.08
C PHE A 125 0.49 -8.12 16.49
N ARG A 126 0.25 -6.82 16.78
CA ARG A 126 0.37 -6.30 18.15
C ARG A 126 -0.59 -7.04 19.09
N ASP A 127 -1.85 -7.18 18.70
CA ASP A 127 -2.86 -7.81 19.54
C ASP A 127 -2.63 -9.33 19.65
N TRP A 128 -2.16 -9.96 18.56
CA TRP A 128 -1.73 -11.36 18.56
C TRP A 128 -0.60 -11.64 19.55
N LYS A 129 0.40 -10.74 19.65
CA LYS A 129 1.47 -10.81 20.65
C LYS A 129 0.92 -10.80 22.09
N HIS A 130 -0.25 -10.20 22.31
CA HIS A 130 -0.94 -10.16 23.60
C HIS A 130 -2.00 -11.26 23.76
N GLY A 131 -2.01 -12.27 22.88
CA GLY A 131 -2.89 -13.44 22.96
C GLY A 131 -4.22 -13.31 22.21
N ASN A 132 -4.53 -12.15 21.62
CA ASN A 132 -5.76 -11.96 20.86
C ASN A 132 -5.55 -12.30 19.37
N GLN A 133 -6.04 -13.47 18.95
CA GLN A 133 -5.85 -13.96 17.58
C GLN A 133 -6.86 -13.40 16.58
N GLN A 134 -8.00 -12.86 17.03
CA GLN A 134 -9.13 -12.52 16.16
C GLN A 134 -8.74 -11.49 15.10
N ALA A 135 -8.05 -10.42 15.50
CA ALA A 135 -7.63 -9.37 14.59
C ALA A 135 -6.68 -9.87 13.49
N LEU A 136 -5.81 -10.84 13.81
CA LEU A 136 -4.90 -11.45 12.84
C LEU A 136 -5.66 -12.36 11.87
N GLN A 137 -6.60 -13.17 12.37
CA GLN A 137 -7.44 -14.02 11.52
C GLN A 137 -8.29 -13.19 10.55
N ASP A 138 -8.86 -12.07 11.01
CA ASP A 138 -9.66 -11.17 10.17
C ASP A 138 -8.82 -10.47 9.10
N ALA A 139 -7.64 -9.95 9.48
CA ALA A 139 -6.70 -9.35 8.54
C ALA A 139 -6.22 -10.37 7.49
N GLU A 140 -5.93 -11.60 7.93
CA GLU A 140 -5.52 -12.70 7.05
C GLU A 140 -6.65 -13.10 6.08
N LYS A 141 -7.86 -13.25 6.58
CA LYS A 141 -9.05 -13.55 5.77
C LYS A 141 -9.26 -12.47 4.72
N GLN A 142 -9.13 -11.19 5.09
CA GLN A 142 -9.25 -10.08 4.15
C GLN A 142 -8.16 -10.11 3.08
N LEU A 143 -6.90 -10.31 3.48
CA LEU A 143 -5.75 -10.42 2.58
C LEU A 143 -5.97 -11.51 1.52
N PHE A 144 -6.33 -12.71 1.96
CA PHE A 144 -6.51 -13.84 1.05
C PHE A 144 -7.81 -13.80 0.25
N THR A 145 -8.85 -13.12 0.75
CA THR A 145 -10.03 -12.78 -0.04
C THR A 145 -9.62 -11.93 -1.24
N TYR A 146 -8.87 -10.86 -1.02
CA TYR A 146 -8.38 -10.01 -2.12
C TYR A 146 -7.44 -10.77 -3.07
N LEU A 147 -6.57 -11.64 -2.55
CA LEU A 147 -5.74 -12.48 -3.41
C LEU A 147 -6.58 -13.39 -4.32
N SER A 148 -7.66 -13.99 -3.78
CA SER A 148 -8.57 -14.83 -4.55
C SER A 148 -9.33 -14.05 -5.61
N GLU A 149 -9.77 -12.82 -5.31
CA GLU A 149 -10.40 -11.91 -6.27
C GLU A 149 -9.45 -11.59 -7.43
N LEU A 150 -8.17 -11.33 -7.13
CA LEU A 150 -7.15 -11.07 -8.15
C LEU A 150 -6.93 -12.26 -9.07
N ARG A 151 -6.84 -13.48 -8.51
CA ARG A 151 -6.69 -14.73 -9.28
C ARG A 151 -7.86 -14.96 -10.23
N ARG A 152 -9.10 -14.76 -9.76
CA ARG A 152 -10.31 -14.90 -10.59
C ARG A 152 -10.40 -13.86 -11.71
N SER A 153 -9.85 -12.66 -11.49
CA SER A 153 -9.88 -11.58 -12.49
C SER A 153 -8.77 -11.72 -13.56
N SER A 154 -7.90 -12.71 -13.42
CA SER A 154 -6.75 -12.95 -14.31
C SER A 154 -6.88 -14.27 -15.09
N ALA A 155 -7.96 -15.02 -14.84
CA ALA A 155 -8.40 -16.19 -15.61
C ALA A 155 -9.44 -15.75 -16.63
#